data_AF-A0A9X1V6M3-F1
#
_entry.id   AF-A0A9X1V6M3-F1
#
_cell.length_a   1.000
_cell.length_b   1.000
_cell.length_c   1.000
_cell.angle_alpha   90.00
_cell.angle_beta   90.00
_cell.angle_gamma   90.00
#
_symmetry.space_group_name_H-M   'P 1'
#
loop_
_entity.id
_entity.type
_entity.pdbx_description
1 polymer ?
#
loop_
_entity_poly.entity_id
_entity_poly.type
_entity_poly.pdbx_seq_one_letter_code
_entity_poly.pdbx_strand_id
1 'polypeptide(L)'
;MTEDEVKELERSIEQMTAMAKEFGLDFYDMRFEIVPADVLYTFGAYQGMPTRFSHWTFGKAYHRMKMDYDLGLSRIYELVINSDPCYAFLLDNNTLVQNKLVSAHVLAHCDFFKNNAMFSNTARNVVNSMAASAERFREYEMEHGKEAVEQVLDAALAIQEHVDASRTALRRQRLRDQKIEASEKTPKTSPFEDMFALDERLRVLSGEPVVVPSQSSKLTEMELNKDLVLFLINHSKVLDDWQRDILTVIREEMLYFWPQVETKIMNEGWPSYRKDA
;
A
#
# COMPACT_ATOMS: atom_id res chain seq x y z
N MET A 1 -17.69 -7.99 -26.58
CA MET A 1 -17.76 -6.82 -27.48
C MET A 1 -17.28 -7.21 -28.87
N THR A 2 -17.84 -6.59 -29.90
CA THR A 2 -17.34 -6.73 -31.29
C THR A 2 -16.08 -5.88 -31.49
N GLU A 3 -15.24 -6.22 -32.46
CA GLU A 3 -14.02 -5.43 -32.75
C GLU A 3 -14.32 -3.98 -33.11
N ASP A 4 -15.48 -3.72 -33.74
CA ASP A 4 -15.92 -2.37 -34.10
C ASP A 4 -16.28 -1.54 -32.86
N GLU A 5 -16.93 -2.15 -31.86
CA GLU A 5 -17.23 -1.48 -30.58
C GLU A 5 -15.96 -1.15 -29.79
N VAL A 6 -14.92 -2.00 -29.87
CA VAL A 6 -13.63 -1.74 -29.22
C VAL A 6 -12.94 -0.52 -29.85
N LYS A 7 -12.88 -0.45 -31.18
CA LYS A 7 -12.33 0.72 -31.89
C LYS A 7 -13.12 2.00 -31.59
N GLU A 8 -14.44 1.90 -31.50
CA GLU A 8 -15.27 3.05 -31.12
C GLU A 8 -15.01 3.50 -29.68
N LEU A 9 -14.79 2.54 -28.76
CA LEU A 9 -14.42 2.83 -27.39
C LEU A 9 -13.05 3.52 -27.32
N GLU A 10 -12.03 3.01 -28.01
CA GLU A 10 -10.69 3.62 -28.07
C GLU A 10 -10.75 5.07 -28.54
N ARG A 11 -11.46 5.32 -29.65
CA ARG A 11 -11.68 6.68 -30.17
C ARG A 11 -12.40 7.57 -29.16
N SER A 12 -13.38 7.01 -28.44
CA SER A 12 -14.12 7.76 -27.41
C SER A 12 -13.22 8.06 -26.22
N ILE A 13 -12.34 7.14 -25.80
CA ILE A 13 -11.38 7.34 -24.71
C ILE A 13 -10.39 8.45 -25.06
N GLU A 14 -9.88 8.50 -26.28
CA GLU A 14 -9.02 9.60 -26.74
C GLU A 14 -9.73 10.96 -26.65
N GLN A 15 -10.98 11.03 -27.13
CA GLN A 15 -11.80 12.24 -27.05
C GLN A 15 -12.06 12.66 -25.59
N MET A 16 -12.40 11.71 -24.72
CA MET A 16 -12.63 11.97 -23.30
C MET A 16 -11.35 12.42 -22.59
N THR A 17 -10.20 11.86 -22.97
CA THR A 17 -8.89 12.23 -22.42
C THR A 17 -8.50 13.65 -22.84
N ALA A 18 -8.76 14.03 -24.10
CA ALA A 18 -8.55 15.40 -24.56
C ALA A 18 -9.45 16.38 -23.79
N MET A 19 -10.74 16.06 -23.67
CA MET A 19 -11.70 16.86 -22.92
C MET A 19 -11.31 16.97 -21.43
N ALA A 20 -10.88 15.88 -20.79
CA ALA A 20 -10.42 15.90 -19.39
C ALA A 20 -9.23 16.85 -19.19
N LYS A 21 -8.28 16.89 -20.14
CA LYS A 21 -7.17 17.85 -20.12
C LYS A 21 -7.64 19.29 -20.32
N GLU A 22 -8.62 19.53 -21.18
CA GLU A 22 -9.25 20.86 -21.35
C GLU A 22 -9.95 21.32 -20.06
N PHE A 23 -10.57 20.40 -19.31
CA PHE A 23 -11.15 20.69 -18.00
C PHE A 23 -10.09 20.98 -16.91
N GLY A 24 -8.81 20.71 -17.18
CA GLY A 24 -7.70 20.95 -16.26
C GLY A 24 -7.45 19.83 -15.26
N LEU A 25 -7.92 18.61 -15.55
CA LEU A 25 -7.61 17.42 -14.74
C LEU A 25 -6.15 17.00 -14.99
N ASP A 26 -5.45 16.64 -13.92
CA ASP A 26 -4.09 16.14 -13.97
C ASP A 26 -4.07 14.66 -13.54
N PHE A 27 -3.89 13.77 -14.50
CA PHE A 27 -3.89 12.32 -14.30
C PHE A 27 -2.56 11.68 -14.81
N TYR A 28 -2.33 10.41 -14.47
CA TYR A 28 -1.20 9.63 -14.98
C TYR A 28 -1.48 9.09 -16.39
N ASP A 29 -0.48 8.50 -17.04
CA ASP A 29 -0.74 7.79 -18.30
C ASP A 29 -1.67 6.60 -18.05
N MET A 30 -2.73 6.48 -18.84
CA MET A 30 -3.83 5.53 -18.59
C MET A 30 -3.76 4.37 -19.57
N ARG A 31 -3.84 3.15 -19.06
CA ARG A 31 -3.94 1.92 -19.85
C ARG A 31 -5.27 1.24 -19.56
N PHE A 32 -6.13 1.19 -20.58
CA PHE A 32 -7.42 0.51 -20.50
C PHE A 32 -7.29 -0.90 -21.09
N GLU A 33 -7.69 -1.90 -20.31
CA GLU A 33 -7.74 -3.29 -20.75
C GLU A 33 -9.14 -3.86 -20.55
N ILE A 34 -9.67 -4.52 -21.58
CA ILE A 34 -10.95 -5.22 -21.50
C ILE A 34 -10.67 -6.65 -21.07
N VAL A 35 -11.27 -7.07 -19.96
CA VAL A 35 -11.04 -8.38 -19.36
C VAL A 35 -12.36 -9.12 -19.13
N PRO A 36 -12.35 -10.47 -19.22
CA PRO A 36 -13.50 -11.26 -18.84
C PRO A 36 -13.77 -11.18 -17.34
N ALA A 37 -15.02 -11.42 -16.96
CA ALA A 37 -15.46 -11.40 -15.56
C ALA A 37 -14.54 -12.21 -14.63
N ASP A 38 -14.18 -13.43 -15.02
CA ASP A 38 -13.33 -14.30 -14.21
C ASP A 38 -12.00 -13.65 -13.81
N VAL A 39 -11.37 -12.93 -14.75
CA VAL A 39 -10.10 -12.24 -14.51
C VAL A 39 -10.32 -11.01 -13.63
N LEU A 40 -11.36 -10.22 -13.88
CA LEU A 40 -11.68 -9.04 -13.07
C LEU A 40 -11.96 -9.41 -11.61
N TYR A 41 -12.74 -10.46 -11.38
CA TYR A 41 -13.03 -10.97 -10.03
C TYR A 41 -11.81 -11.60 -9.36
N THR A 42 -10.89 -12.17 -10.14
CA THR A 42 -9.59 -12.61 -9.61
C THR A 42 -8.82 -11.41 -9.08
N PHE A 43 -8.66 -10.35 -9.87
CA PHE A 43 -8.01 -9.13 -9.40
C PHE A 43 -8.72 -8.51 -8.19
N GLY A 44 -10.07 -8.48 -8.20
CA GLY A 44 -10.87 -8.00 -7.06
C GLY A 44 -10.60 -8.78 -5.77
N ALA A 45 -10.49 -10.11 -5.86
CA ALA A 45 -10.17 -10.96 -4.70
C ALA A 45 -8.77 -10.70 -4.13
N TYR A 46 -7.81 -10.37 -4.99
CA TYR A 46 -6.46 -9.95 -4.61
C TYR A 46 -6.35 -8.44 -4.26
N GLN A 47 -7.47 -7.78 -3.97
CA GLN A 47 -7.54 -6.34 -3.64
C GLN A 47 -6.98 -5.43 -4.75
N GLY A 48 -7.21 -5.82 -6.00
CA GLY A 48 -6.80 -5.05 -7.19
C GLY A 48 -5.33 -5.22 -7.58
N MET A 49 -4.64 -6.23 -7.06
CA MET A 49 -3.21 -6.43 -7.34
C MET A 49 -3.00 -7.68 -8.20
N PRO A 50 -2.24 -7.61 -9.33
CA PRO A 50 -2.05 -8.74 -10.22
C PRO A 50 -1.21 -9.87 -9.63
N THR A 51 -0.24 -9.51 -8.80
CA THR A 51 0.74 -10.44 -8.22
C THR A 51 0.84 -10.19 -6.72
N ARG A 52 0.28 -11.11 -5.94
CA ARG A 52 0.37 -11.13 -4.47
C ARG A 52 0.75 -12.54 -4.00
N PHE A 53 1.05 -12.69 -2.72
CA PHE A 53 1.30 -14.00 -2.13
C PHE A 53 0.05 -14.90 -2.20
N SER A 54 0.28 -16.20 -2.15
CA SER A 54 -0.81 -17.19 -2.19
C SER A 54 -1.37 -17.41 -0.80
N HIS A 55 -2.68 -17.25 -0.63
CA HIS A 55 -3.37 -17.52 0.63
C HIS A 55 -4.81 -17.95 0.38
N TRP A 56 -5.33 -18.86 1.20
CA TRP A 56 -6.67 -19.43 1.03
C TRP A 56 -7.78 -18.38 1.20
N THR A 57 -7.53 -17.29 1.95
CA THR A 57 -8.49 -16.18 2.13
C THR A 57 -8.86 -15.53 0.79
N PHE A 58 -7.89 -15.37 -0.11
CA PHE A 58 -8.14 -14.79 -1.44
C PHE A 58 -9.01 -15.73 -2.28
N GLY A 59 -8.79 -17.04 -2.23
CA GLY A 59 -9.63 -18.03 -2.90
C GLY A 59 -11.07 -18.03 -2.37
N LYS A 60 -11.25 -17.92 -1.04
CA LYS A 60 -12.57 -17.78 -0.42
C LYS A 60 -13.27 -16.49 -0.84
N ALA A 61 -12.54 -15.37 -0.90
CA ALA A 61 -13.07 -14.08 -1.35
C ALA A 61 -13.49 -14.13 -2.82
N TYR A 62 -12.67 -14.73 -3.69
CA TYR A 62 -12.99 -14.95 -5.10
C TYR A 62 -14.29 -15.72 -5.28
N HIS A 63 -14.43 -16.87 -4.62
CA HIS A 63 -15.64 -17.67 -4.70
C HIS A 63 -16.89 -16.91 -4.26
N ARG A 64 -16.78 -16.11 -3.21
CA ARG A 64 -17.89 -15.26 -2.75
C ARG A 64 -18.26 -14.21 -3.80
N MET A 65 -17.29 -13.45 -4.29
CA MET A 65 -17.54 -12.37 -5.27
C MET A 65 -18.08 -12.92 -6.60
N LYS A 66 -17.53 -14.05 -7.07
CA LYS A 66 -18.01 -14.72 -8.28
C LYS A 66 -19.42 -15.26 -8.12
N MET A 67 -19.74 -15.86 -6.96
CA MET A 67 -21.10 -16.31 -6.68
C MET A 67 -22.10 -15.14 -6.66
N ASP A 68 -21.73 -14.01 -6.05
CA ASP A 68 -22.57 -12.80 -6.05
C ASP A 68 -22.80 -12.26 -7.47
N TYR A 69 -21.80 -12.38 -8.35
CA TYR A 69 -21.92 -12.03 -9.77
C TYR A 69 -22.82 -12.99 -10.55
N ASP A 70 -22.62 -14.30 -10.39
CA ASP A 70 -23.41 -15.34 -11.07
C ASP A 70 -24.90 -15.27 -10.67
N LEU A 71 -25.16 -14.87 -9.43
CA LEU A 71 -26.52 -14.62 -8.91
C LEU A 71 -27.07 -13.22 -9.29
N GLY A 72 -26.27 -12.36 -9.94
CA GLY A 72 -26.66 -11.02 -10.35
C GLY A 72 -26.85 -10.03 -9.20
N LEU A 73 -26.30 -10.31 -8.02
CA LEU A 73 -26.41 -9.47 -6.82
C LEU A 73 -25.45 -8.29 -6.84
N SER A 74 -24.25 -8.48 -7.42
CA SER A 74 -23.21 -7.45 -7.45
C SER A 74 -22.37 -7.56 -8.72
N ARG A 75 -22.03 -6.43 -9.32
CA ARG A 75 -21.20 -6.34 -10.52
C ARG A 75 -20.13 -5.29 -10.34
N ILE A 76 -18.88 -5.66 -10.61
CA ILE A 76 -17.75 -4.72 -10.65
C ILE A 76 -17.69 -4.17 -12.07
N TYR A 77 -17.84 -2.86 -12.22
CA TYR A 77 -17.79 -2.18 -13.52
C TYR A 77 -16.36 -1.80 -13.91
N GLU A 78 -15.58 -1.36 -12.92
CA GLU A 78 -14.17 -1.00 -13.06
C GLU A 78 -13.32 -1.57 -11.93
N LEU A 79 -12.06 -1.83 -12.27
CA LEU A 79 -11.00 -1.99 -11.30
C LEU A 79 -9.82 -1.14 -11.74
N VAL A 80 -9.37 -0.24 -10.85
CA VAL A 80 -8.30 0.71 -11.14
C VAL A 80 -7.11 0.44 -10.23
N ILE A 81 -5.93 0.29 -10.81
CA ILE A 81 -4.66 0.16 -10.09
C ILE A 81 -3.94 1.50 -10.14
N ASN A 82 -3.76 2.10 -8.96
CA ASN A 82 -3.00 3.33 -8.80
C ASN A 82 -1.49 3.06 -8.91
N SER A 83 -0.99 3.06 -10.16
CA SER A 83 0.44 3.00 -10.49
C SER A 83 0.78 4.04 -11.57
N ASP A 84 2.06 4.20 -11.88
CA ASP A 84 2.53 5.03 -12.99
C ASP A 84 3.23 4.12 -14.02
N PRO A 85 2.57 3.72 -15.14
CA PRO A 85 1.24 4.14 -15.61
C PRO A 85 0.07 3.51 -14.83
N CYS A 86 -1.10 4.15 -14.89
CA CYS A 86 -2.33 3.71 -14.22
C CYS A 86 -3.07 2.68 -15.08
N TYR A 87 -3.44 1.55 -14.49
CA TYR A 87 -4.13 0.46 -15.19
C TYR A 87 -5.61 0.45 -14.82
N ALA A 88 -6.46 0.35 -15.84
CA ALA A 88 -7.90 0.32 -15.73
C ALA A 88 -8.45 -0.92 -16.43
N PHE A 89 -9.12 -1.78 -15.66
CA PHE A 89 -9.73 -2.99 -16.17
C PHE A 89 -11.23 -2.79 -16.32
N LEU A 90 -11.72 -2.97 -17.55
CA LEU A 90 -13.13 -2.86 -17.94
C LEU A 90 -13.69 -4.24 -18.21
N LEU A 91 -14.96 -4.44 -17.87
CA LEU A 91 -15.64 -5.71 -18.07
C LEU A 91 -16.13 -5.89 -19.52
N ASP A 92 -15.90 -7.06 -20.11
CA ASP A 92 -16.19 -7.39 -21.51
C ASP A 92 -17.67 -7.51 -21.89
N ASN A 93 -18.54 -7.74 -20.91
CA ASN A 93 -19.99 -7.86 -21.07
C ASN A 93 -20.75 -6.55 -20.79
N ASN A 94 -20.03 -5.44 -20.56
CA ASN A 94 -20.62 -4.11 -20.47
C ASN A 94 -21.07 -3.65 -21.85
N THR A 95 -22.14 -2.85 -21.91
CA THR A 95 -22.52 -2.16 -23.14
C THR A 95 -21.51 -1.07 -23.45
N LEU A 96 -21.44 -0.65 -24.72
CA LEU A 96 -20.55 0.42 -25.15
C LEU A 96 -20.76 1.72 -24.34
N VAL A 97 -22.02 2.08 -24.06
CA VAL A 97 -22.35 3.27 -23.26
C VAL A 97 -21.86 3.13 -21.83
N GLN A 98 -21.99 1.94 -21.22
CA GLN A 98 -21.45 1.67 -19.88
C GLN A 98 -19.92 1.83 -19.88
N ASN A 99 -19.22 1.24 -20.83
CA ASN A 99 -17.75 1.36 -20.90
C ASN A 99 -17.28 2.80 -21.16
N LYS A 100 -18.03 3.60 -21.92
CA LYS A 100 -17.74 5.03 -22.08
C LYS A 100 -17.88 5.79 -20.75
N LEU A 101 -18.97 5.57 -20.02
CA LEU A 101 -19.18 6.19 -18.70
C LEU A 101 -18.12 5.77 -17.68
N VAL A 102 -17.82 4.47 -17.63
CA VAL A 102 -16.78 3.92 -16.75
C VAL A 102 -15.41 4.49 -17.11
N SER A 103 -15.07 4.60 -18.40
CA SER A 103 -13.79 5.18 -18.81
C SER A 103 -13.64 6.64 -18.36
N ALA A 104 -14.71 7.44 -18.50
CA ALA A 104 -14.74 8.81 -17.99
C ALA A 104 -14.61 8.85 -16.46
N HIS A 105 -15.27 7.91 -15.77
CA HIS A 105 -15.23 7.78 -14.31
C HIS A 105 -13.81 7.47 -13.82
N VAL A 106 -13.13 6.53 -14.47
CA VAL A 106 -11.76 6.13 -14.15
C VAL A 106 -10.74 7.25 -14.38
N LEU A 107 -10.92 8.08 -15.40
CA LEU A 107 -10.07 9.28 -15.59
C LEU A 107 -10.11 10.21 -14.38
N ALA A 108 -11.31 10.41 -13.83
CA ALA A 108 -11.47 11.21 -12.62
C ALA A 108 -10.86 10.52 -11.37
N HIS A 109 -10.96 9.19 -11.23
CA HIS A 109 -10.23 8.49 -10.17
C HIS A 109 -8.72 8.69 -10.26
N CYS A 110 -8.16 8.66 -11.47
CA CYS A 110 -6.73 8.84 -11.65
C CYS A 110 -6.27 10.25 -11.24
N ASP A 111 -7.07 11.27 -11.55
CA ASP A 111 -6.85 12.65 -11.08
C ASP A 111 -6.93 12.74 -9.55
N PHE A 112 -7.94 12.12 -8.95
CA PHE A 112 -8.09 12.05 -7.49
C PHE A 112 -6.88 11.40 -6.83
N PHE A 113 -6.41 10.25 -7.34
CA PHE A 113 -5.25 9.56 -6.79
C PHE A 113 -3.96 10.38 -6.90
N LYS A 114 -3.79 11.17 -7.96
CA LYS A 114 -2.61 12.00 -8.17
C LYS A 114 -2.59 13.24 -7.26
N ASN A 115 -3.73 13.90 -7.12
CA ASN A 115 -3.83 15.20 -6.46
C ASN A 115 -4.18 15.11 -4.96
N ASN A 116 -4.73 13.99 -4.51
CA ASN A 116 -5.12 13.84 -3.12
C ASN A 116 -3.90 13.69 -2.21
N ALA A 117 -3.83 14.57 -1.21
CA ALA A 117 -2.76 14.61 -0.24
C ALA A 117 -2.56 13.26 0.48
N MET A 118 -3.58 12.43 0.67
CA MET A 118 -3.49 11.13 1.36
C MET A 118 -2.67 10.10 0.57
N PHE A 119 -2.64 10.21 -0.75
CA PHE A 119 -1.86 9.34 -1.64
C PHE A 119 -0.42 9.82 -1.87
N SER A 120 -0.05 10.99 -1.33
CA SER A 120 1.29 11.58 -1.52
C SER A 120 2.45 10.70 -1.02
N ASN A 121 2.20 9.83 -0.04
CA ASN A 121 3.20 8.93 0.54
C ASN A 121 3.16 7.52 -0.06
N THR A 122 2.24 7.25 -0.98
CA THR A 122 2.02 5.92 -1.54
C THR A 122 3.09 5.63 -2.60
N ALA A 123 3.74 4.46 -2.50
CA ALA A 123 4.71 4.04 -3.51
C ALA A 123 4.02 3.87 -4.87
N ARG A 124 4.62 4.40 -5.93
CA ARG A 124 4.04 4.32 -7.29
C ARG A 124 4.29 2.99 -7.99
N ASN A 125 5.22 2.19 -7.45
CA ASN A 125 5.66 0.92 -8.02
C ASN A 125 5.21 -0.29 -7.17
N VAL A 126 3.98 -0.24 -6.67
CA VAL A 126 3.46 -1.26 -5.75
C VAL A 126 3.32 -2.62 -6.41
N VAL A 127 2.99 -2.65 -7.71
CA VAL A 127 2.88 -3.91 -8.48
C VAL A 127 4.19 -4.70 -8.43
N ASN A 128 5.33 -4.05 -8.68
CA ASN A 128 6.63 -4.72 -8.62
C ASN A 128 7.06 -5.05 -7.19
N SER A 129 6.74 -4.19 -6.21
CA SER A 129 7.04 -4.46 -4.79
C SER A 129 6.31 -5.70 -4.27
N MET A 130 5.03 -5.84 -4.62
CA MET A 130 4.21 -7.00 -4.26
C MET A 130 4.64 -8.27 -4.99
N ALA A 131 5.05 -8.16 -6.27
CA ALA A 131 5.64 -9.28 -7.00
C ALA A 131 6.91 -9.81 -6.31
N ALA A 132 7.81 -8.89 -5.91
CA ALA A 132 9.03 -9.24 -5.18
C ALA A 132 8.73 -9.86 -3.81
N SER A 133 7.74 -9.32 -3.08
CA SER A 133 7.32 -9.89 -1.80
C SER A 133 6.67 -11.26 -1.95
N ALA A 134 5.91 -11.49 -3.02
CA ALA A 134 5.36 -12.80 -3.33
C ALA A 134 6.44 -13.85 -3.64
N GLU A 135 7.54 -13.47 -4.30
CA GLU A 135 8.69 -14.35 -4.51
C GLU A 135 9.38 -14.69 -3.19
N ARG A 136 9.64 -13.69 -2.34
CA ARG A 136 10.21 -13.92 -0.99
C ARG A 136 9.36 -14.89 -0.17
N PHE A 137 8.04 -14.78 -0.24
CA PHE A 137 7.16 -15.69 0.49
C PHE A 137 7.23 -17.11 -0.06
N ARG A 138 7.39 -17.28 -1.38
CA ARG A 138 7.64 -18.60 -1.99
C ARG A 138 8.95 -19.21 -1.52
N GLU A 139 10.00 -18.41 -1.38
CA GLU A 139 11.29 -18.86 -0.82
C GLU A 139 11.11 -19.35 0.63
N TYR A 140 10.41 -18.58 1.47
CA TYR A 140 10.11 -19.01 2.85
C TYR A 140 9.25 -20.27 2.91
N GLU A 141 8.30 -20.46 1.99
CA GLU A 141 7.51 -21.69 1.89
C GLU A 141 8.39 -22.91 1.55
N MET A 142 9.44 -22.74 0.75
CA MET A 142 10.39 -23.80 0.42
C MET A 142 11.32 -24.14 1.58
N GLU A 143 11.78 -23.14 2.33
CA GLU A 143 12.74 -23.32 3.44
C GLU A 143 12.08 -23.82 4.73
N HIS A 144 10.94 -23.24 5.11
CA HIS A 144 10.28 -23.49 6.40
C HIS A 144 9.03 -24.38 6.29
N GLY A 145 8.59 -24.67 5.07
CA GLY A 145 7.40 -25.46 4.79
C GLY A 145 6.13 -24.60 4.76
N LYS A 146 5.20 -25.00 3.89
CA LYS A 146 3.97 -24.26 3.62
C LYS A 146 3.09 -24.04 4.85
N GLU A 147 2.90 -25.06 5.68
CA GLU A 147 2.03 -24.98 6.86
C GLU A 147 2.53 -23.97 7.90
N ALA A 148 3.85 -23.87 8.09
CA ALA A 148 4.44 -22.93 9.04
C ALA A 148 4.26 -21.47 8.57
N VAL A 149 4.50 -21.21 7.28
CA VAL A 149 4.30 -19.89 6.68
C VAL A 149 2.83 -19.51 6.70
N GLU A 150 1.92 -20.43 6.40
CA GLU A 150 0.47 -20.21 6.42
C GLU A 150 -0.04 -19.81 7.81
N GLN A 151 0.45 -20.44 8.88
CA GLN A 151 0.10 -20.06 10.26
C GLN A 151 0.52 -18.64 10.62
N VAL A 152 1.72 -18.24 10.18
CA VAL A 152 2.21 -16.86 10.40
C VAL A 152 1.39 -15.87 9.59
N LEU A 153 1.07 -16.20 8.33
CA LEU A 153 0.22 -15.37 7.48
C LEU A 153 -1.20 -15.24 8.04
N ASP A 154 -1.80 -16.32 8.55
CA ASP A 154 -3.12 -16.28 9.19
C ASP A 154 -3.13 -15.32 10.39
N ALA A 155 -2.12 -15.41 11.26
CA ALA A 155 -1.98 -14.52 12.39
C ALA A 155 -1.75 -13.06 11.97
N ALA A 156 -0.90 -12.84 10.96
CA ALA A 156 -0.60 -11.51 10.44
C ALA A 156 -1.81 -10.86 9.76
N LEU A 157 -2.57 -11.61 8.95
CA LEU A 157 -3.80 -11.15 8.31
C LEU A 157 -4.90 -10.83 9.32
N ALA A 158 -4.95 -11.53 10.46
CA ALA A 158 -5.91 -11.21 11.53
C ALA A 158 -5.65 -9.83 12.18
N ILE A 159 -4.40 -9.37 12.20
CA ILE A 159 -4.02 -8.08 12.80
C ILE A 159 -3.74 -6.97 11.78
N GLN A 160 -3.85 -7.25 10.47
CA GLN A 160 -3.46 -6.34 9.40
C GLN A 160 -4.16 -4.96 9.46
N GLU A 161 -5.38 -4.89 10.00
CA GLU A 161 -6.12 -3.64 10.14
C GLU A 161 -5.60 -2.72 11.26
N HIS A 162 -4.77 -3.23 12.16
CA HIS A 162 -4.23 -2.48 13.30
C HIS A 162 -2.92 -1.77 12.94
N VAL A 163 -2.96 -1.01 11.84
CA VAL A 163 -1.85 -0.19 11.35
C VAL A 163 -2.25 1.28 11.41
N ASP A 164 -1.40 2.12 12.02
CA ASP A 164 -1.65 3.55 12.11
C ASP A 164 -1.16 4.26 10.84
N ALA A 165 -2.02 4.36 9.84
CA ALA A 165 -1.73 5.10 8.61
C ALA A 165 -1.95 6.62 8.74
N SER A 166 -2.14 7.16 9.95
CA SER A 166 -2.29 8.59 10.16
C SER A 166 -1.10 9.34 9.54
N ARG A 167 -1.37 10.44 8.82
CA ARG A 167 -0.33 11.33 8.27
C ARG A 167 0.71 11.73 9.33
N THR A 168 0.27 11.89 10.57
CA THR A 168 1.12 12.24 11.71
C THR A 168 1.99 11.07 12.16
N ALA A 169 1.50 9.84 12.05
CA ALA A 169 2.28 8.64 12.32
C ALA A 169 3.32 8.41 11.21
N LEU A 170 2.93 8.50 9.94
CA LEU A 170 3.83 8.37 8.78
C LEU A 170 4.92 9.45 8.76
N ARG A 171 4.56 10.70 9.06
CA ARG A 171 5.55 11.79 9.17
C ARG A 171 6.52 11.56 10.33
N ARG A 172 6.05 11.07 11.47
CA ARG A 172 6.91 10.73 12.62
C ARG A 172 7.85 9.57 12.29
N GLN A 173 7.37 8.54 11.60
CA GLN A 173 8.17 7.42 11.15
C GLN A 173 9.28 7.88 10.21
N ARG A 174 8.94 8.65 9.17
CA ARG A 174 9.93 9.21 8.24
C ARG A 174 11.01 10.05 8.93
N LEU A 175 10.64 10.82 9.96
CA LEU A 175 11.59 11.58 10.76
C LEU A 175 12.48 10.69 11.65
N ARG A 176 11.98 9.54 12.12
CA ARG A 176 12.80 8.53 12.81
C ARG A 176 13.79 7.88 11.84
N ASP A 177 13.31 7.43 10.69
CA ASP A 177 14.14 6.76 9.68
C ASP A 177 15.27 7.70 9.18
N GLN A 178 14.96 8.97 8.93
CA GLN A 178 15.95 9.99 8.59
C GLN A 178 17.00 10.23 9.68
N LYS A 179 16.62 10.14 10.96
CA LYS A 179 17.57 10.26 12.08
C LYS A 179 18.48 9.04 12.19
N ILE A 180 17.95 7.85 11.96
CA ILE A 180 18.71 6.60 11.96
C ILE A 180 19.72 6.62 10.80
N GLU A 181 19.26 6.91 9.58
CA GLU A 181 20.14 7.05 8.42
C GLU A 181 21.20 8.15 8.61
N ALA A 182 20.84 9.28 9.21
CA ALA A 182 21.81 10.34 9.49
C ALA A 182 22.86 9.91 10.53
N SER A 183 22.47 9.12 11.52
CA SER A 183 23.40 8.54 12.52
C SER A 183 24.31 7.47 11.92
N GLU A 184 23.87 6.74 10.89
CA GLU A 184 24.69 5.77 10.16
C GLU A 184 25.62 6.45 9.15
N LYS A 185 25.19 7.55 8.54
CA LYS A 185 25.96 8.31 7.54
C LYS A 185 26.99 9.27 8.14
N THR A 186 26.95 9.58 9.44
CA THR A 186 28.04 10.33 10.09
C THR A 186 29.28 9.43 10.20
N PRO A 187 30.38 9.70 9.46
CA PRO A 187 31.61 8.96 9.67
C PRO A 187 32.12 9.23 11.09
N LYS A 188 32.33 8.17 11.89
CA LYS A 188 32.91 8.21 13.24
C LYS A 188 34.41 8.54 13.22
N THR A 189 34.77 9.68 12.64
CA THR A 189 36.15 10.14 12.53
C THR A 189 36.21 11.67 12.61
N SER A 190 35.72 12.22 13.72
CA SER A 190 36.19 13.55 14.15
C SER A 190 37.45 13.34 15.01
N PRO A 191 38.62 13.90 14.67
CA PRO A 191 39.87 13.78 15.44
C PRO A 191 39.82 14.25 16.91
N PHE A 192 38.68 14.77 17.36
CA PHE A 192 38.46 15.31 18.71
C PHE A 192 37.50 14.47 19.57
N GLU A 193 36.98 13.34 19.07
CA GLU A 193 36.05 12.48 19.82
C GLU A 193 36.71 11.87 21.08
N ASP A 194 38.01 11.58 21.01
CA ASP A 194 38.83 11.12 22.14
C ASP A 194 38.92 12.15 23.28
N MET A 195 38.71 13.43 22.99
CA MET A 195 38.77 14.50 24.00
C MET A 195 37.52 14.51 24.89
N PHE A 196 36.36 14.13 24.33
CA PHE A 196 35.11 13.97 25.09
C PHE A 196 35.10 12.67 25.90
N ALA A 197 35.71 11.60 25.38
CA ALA A 197 35.88 10.34 26.11
C ALA A 197 36.84 10.48 27.33
N LEU A 198 37.79 11.42 27.27
CA LEU A 198 38.70 11.71 28.38
C LEU A 198 37.99 12.43 29.55
N ASP A 199 37.07 13.34 29.23
CA ASP A 199 36.27 14.08 30.21
C ASP A 199 35.33 13.15 30.97
N GLU A 200 34.76 12.14 30.28
CA GLU A 200 33.91 11.13 30.87
C GLU A 200 34.70 10.12 31.74
N ARG A 201 35.92 9.75 31.33
CA ARG A 201 36.84 8.96 32.16
C ARG A 201 37.32 9.69 33.42
N LEU A 202 37.57 11.00 33.33
CA LEU A 202 37.97 11.82 34.47
C LEU A 202 36.84 11.95 35.49
N ARG A 203 35.58 12.05 35.04
CA ARG A 203 34.39 12.07 35.91
C ARG A 203 34.17 10.77 36.67
N VAL A 204 34.46 9.62 36.04
CA VAL A 204 34.42 8.30 36.71
C VAL A 204 35.49 8.18 37.80
N LEU A 205 36.69 8.73 37.55
CA LEU A 205 37.81 8.69 38.50
C LEU A 205 37.66 9.69 39.66
N SER A 206 36.96 10.80 39.46
CA SER A 206 36.70 11.80 40.51
C SER A 206 35.55 11.42 41.45
N GLY A 207 34.90 10.27 41.25
CA GLY A 207 33.81 9.79 42.11
C GLY A 207 32.52 10.62 41.99
N GLU A 208 32.42 11.47 40.97
CA GLU A 208 31.16 12.13 40.65
C GLU A 208 30.18 11.08 40.08
N PRO A 209 28.91 11.08 40.50
CA PRO A 209 27.95 10.14 39.95
C PRO A 209 27.83 10.42 38.45
N VAL A 210 28.29 9.48 37.64
CA VAL A 210 27.96 9.44 36.22
C VAL A 210 26.45 9.30 36.16
N VAL A 211 25.77 10.41 35.87
CA VAL A 211 24.38 10.38 35.44
C VAL A 211 24.42 9.75 34.06
N VAL A 212 24.50 8.42 34.02
CA VAL A 212 24.13 7.66 32.85
C VAL A 212 22.67 8.05 32.65
N PRO A 213 22.29 8.78 31.58
CA PRO A 213 20.89 9.01 31.35
C PRO A 213 20.32 7.62 31.11
N SER A 214 19.58 7.11 32.11
CA SER A 214 18.83 5.87 31.99
C SER A 214 17.72 6.13 30.98
N GLN A 215 18.06 6.07 29.69
CA GLN A 215 17.11 6.08 28.58
C GLN A 215 16.34 4.76 28.50
N SER A 216 16.17 4.04 29.60
CA SER A 216 15.65 2.67 29.61
C SER A 216 14.34 2.49 30.37
N SER A 217 13.64 3.55 30.80
CA SER A 217 12.38 3.34 31.54
C SER A 217 11.27 4.39 31.42
N LYS A 218 11.33 5.33 30.46
CA LYS A 218 10.23 6.31 30.24
C LYS A 218 9.76 6.51 28.79
N LEU A 219 10.20 5.66 27.87
CA LEU A 219 9.66 5.63 26.49
C LEU A 219 8.51 4.61 26.33
N THR A 220 8.20 3.85 27.39
CA THR A 220 7.37 2.64 27.33
C THR A 220 5.87 2.85 27.43
N GLU A 221 5.36 4.05 27.73
CA GLU A 221 3.92 4.26 27.97
C GLU A 221 3.23 5.20 26.97
N MET A 222 3.95 6.12 26.33
CA MET A 222 3.35 7.07 25.36
C MET A 222 3.47 6.64 23.90
N GLU A 223 4.27 5.61 23.61
CA GLU A 223 4.53 5.16 22.23
C GLU A 223 3.62 4.01 21.76
N LEU A 224 2.58 3.69 22.52
CA LEU A 224 1.46 2.84 22.10
C LEU A 224 0.61 3.59 21.05
N ASN A 225 1.24 4.07 19.97
CA ASN A 225 0.52 4.51 18.78
C ASN A 225 -0.16 3.26 18.20
N LYS A 226 -1.33 3.43 17.59
CA LYS A 226 -2.30 2.38 17.25
C LYS A 226 -1.81 1.25 16.31
N ASP A 227 -0.53 1.27 15.95
CA ASP A 227 0.14 0.33 15.04
C ASP A 227 0.68 -0.87 15.82
N LEU A 228 -0.18 -1.87 16.03
CA LEU A 228 0.20 -3.11 16.71
C LEU A 228 1.21 -3.91 15.89
N VAL A 229 1.15 -3.83 14.56
CA VAL A 229 2.04 -4.58 13.67
C VAL A 229 3.47 -4.05 13.81
N LEU A 230 3.67 -2.73 13.78
CA LEU A 230 4.99 -2.12 13.99
C LEU A 230 5.57 -2.43 15.38
N PHE A 231 4.71 -2.44 16.40
CA PHE A 231 5.12 -2.80 17.75
C PHE A 231 5.67 -4.22 17.81
N LEU A 232 4.98 -5.19 17.19
CA LEU A 232 5.43 -6.58 17.14
C LEU A 232 6.74 -6.74 16.37
N ILE A 233 6.90 -6.04 15.25
CA ILE A 233 8.14 -6.06 14.46
C ILE A 233 9.33 -5.58 15.29
N ASN A 234 9.19 -4.48 16.04
CA ASN A 234 10.30 -3.87 16.79
C ASN A 234 10.57 -4.54 18.15
N HIS A 235 9.54 -5.03 18.84
CA HIS A 235 9.65 -5.43 20.24
C HIS A 235 9.49 -6.94 20.47
N SER A 236 9.05 -7.71 19.48
CA SER A 236 8.99 -9.15 19.65
C SER A 236 10.39 -9.70 19.91
N LYS A 237 10.50 -10.68 20.82
CA LYS A 237 11.72 -11.44 21.07
C LYS A 237 11.61 -12.89 20.59
N VAL A 238 10.43 -13.28 20.14
CA VAL A 238 10.07 -14.66 19.79
C VAL A 238 10.04 -14.86 18.27
N LEU A 239 9.79 -13.78 17.51
CA LEU A 239 9.71 -13.86 16.06
C LEU A 239 11.09 -13.94 15.43
N ASP A 240 11.25 -14.92 14.54
CA ASP A 240 12.40 -15.07 13.65
C ASP A 240 12.41 -13.96 12.60
N ASP A 241 13.57 -13.76 11.95
CA ASP A 241 13.78 -12.69 10.98
C ASP A 241 12.80 -12.79 9.79
N TRP A 242 12.56 -14.00 9.27
CA TRP A 242 11.62 -14.22 8.17
C TRP A 242 10.16 -13.92 8.56
N GLN A 243 9.77 -14.18 9.82
CA GLN A 243 8.43 -13.89 10.32
C GLN A 243 8.21 -12.38 10.48
N ARG A 244 9.27 -11.65 10.88
CA ARG A 244 9.24 -10.17 10.93
C ARG A 244 9.15 -9.57 9.54
N ASP A 245 9.83 -10.17 8.57
CA ASP A 245 9.75 -9.72 7.17
C ASP A 245 8.33 -9.87 6.63
N ILE A 246 7.66 -11.00 6.89
CA ILE A 246 6.24 -11.19 6.53
C ILE A 246 5.35 -10.10 7.12
N LEU A 247 5.50 -9.79 8.42
CA LEU A 247 4.73 -8.73 9.06
C LEU A 247 5.04 -7.35 8.47
N THR A 248 6.29 -7.11 8.10
CA THR A 248 6.73 -5.85 7.48
C THR A 248 6.07 -5.66 6.12
N VAL A 249 6.06 -6.71 5.28
CA VAL A 249 5.37 -6.71 3.99
C VAL A 249 3.89 -6.43 4.16
N ILE A 250 3.20 -7.16 5.05
CA ILE A 250 1.76 -6.98 5.27
C ILE A 250 1.46 -5.57 5.76
N ARG A 251 2.32 -5.01 6.63
CA ARG A 251 2.18 -3.62 7.08
C ARG A 251 2.32 -2.63 5.93
N GLU A 252 3.32 -2.80 5.06
CA GLU A 252 3.52 -1.94 3.88
C GLU A 252 2.35 -2.02 2.90
N GLU A 253 1.82 -3.22 2.66
CA GLU A 253 0.60 -3.40 1.86
C GLU A 253 -0.59 -2.66 2.48
N MET A 254 -0.81 -2.78 3.78
CA MET A 254 -1.92 -2.12 4.46
C MET A 254 -1.78 -0.59 4.46
N LEU A 255 -0.56 -0.05 4.57
CA LEU A 255 -0.30 1.38 4.41
C LEU A 255 -0.62 1.88 2.99
N TYR A 256 -0.48 1.04 1.97
CA TYR A 256 -0.90 1.36 0.61
C TYR A 256 -2.43 1.38 0.48
N PHE A 257 -3.14 0.43 1.08
CA PHE A 257 -4.60 0.31 0.97
C PHE A 257 -5.36 1.30 1.87
N TRP A 258 -4.78 1.74 2.98
CA TRP A 258 -5.48 2.59 3.96
C TRP A 258 -6.04 3.89 3.37
N PRO A 259 -5.28 4.67 2.57
CA PRO A 259 -5.80 5.86 1.90
C PRO A 259 -7.01 5.54 1.00
N GLN A 260 -7.03 4.38 0.33
CA GLN A 260 -8.15 3.98 -0.53
C GLN A 260 -9.41 3.68 0.30
N VAL A 261 -9.25 3.02 1.44
CA VAL A 261 -10.36 2.72 2.35
C VAL A 261 -10.93 4.00 2.96
N GLU A 262 -10.07 4.89 3.47
CA GLU A 262 -10.51 6.14 4.10
C GLU A 262 -11.15 7.12 3.11
N THR A 263 -10.61 7.21 1.90
CA THR A 263 -11.06 8.19 0.91
C THR A 263 -12.09 7.64 -0.08
N LYS A 264 -12.56 6.40 0.11
CA LYS A 264 -13.46 5.70 -0.82
C LYS A 264 -14.66 6.56 -1.23
N ILE A 265 -15.40 7.10 -0.27
CA ILE A 265 -16.60 7.90 -0.56
C ILE A 265 -16.26 9.15 -1.39
N MET A 266 -15.15 9.81 -1.08
CA MET A 266 -14.69 10.97 -1.84
C MET A 266 -14.23 10.59 -3.24
N ASN A 267 -13.53 9.45 -3.37
CA ASN A 267 -13.06 8.93 -4.64
C ASN A 267 -14.22 8.59 -5.58
N GLU A 268 -15.25 7.90 -5.10
CA GLU A 268 -16.47 7.58 -5.89
C GLU A 268 -17.29 8.84 -6.23
N GLY A 269 -17.24 9.87 -5.37
CA GLY A 269 -17.92 11.14 -5.58
C GLY A 269 -17.20 12.09 -6.54
N TRP A 270 -15.87 11.98 -6.67
CA TRP A 270 -15.05 12.88 -7.49
C TRP A 270 -15.45 12.89 -8.97
N PRO A 271 -15.75 11.75 -9.61
CA PRO A 271 -16.25 11.71 -10.98
C PRO A 271 -17.60 12.41 -11.19
N SER A 272 -18.37 12.63 -10.12
CA SER A 272 -19.63 13.36 -10.17
C SER A 272 -19.46 14.87 -9.94
N TYR A 273 -18.24 15.35 -9.65
CA TYR A 273 -17.99 16.74 -9.34
C TYR A 273 -18.16 17.62 -10.58
N ARG A 274 -18.98 18.66 -10.45
CA ARG A 274 -19.22 19.67 -11.49
C ARG A 274 -18.71 21.01 -10.97
N LYS A 275 -17.79 21.64 -11.70
CA LYS A 275 -17.16 22.92 -11.32
C LYS A 275 -18.17 24.09 -11.23
N ASP A 276 -19.33 23.93 -11.87
CA ASP A 276 -20.34 24.99 -12.07
C ASP A 276 -21.68 24.72 -11.35
N ALA A 277 -21.70 23.83 -10.34
CA ALA A 277 -22.89 23.53 -9.53
C ALA A 277 -22.83 24.16 -8.13
#